data_AF-A0A5W6T5K2-F1
#
_entry.id   AF-A0A5W6T5K2-F1
#
_cell.length_a   1.000
_cell.length_b   1.000
_cell.length_c   1.000
_cell.angle_alpha   90.00
_cell.angle_beta   90.00
_cell.angle_gamma   90.00
#
_symmetry.space_group_name_H-M   'P 1'
#
loop_
_entity.id
_entity.type
_entity.pdbx_description
1 polymer ?
#
loop_
_entity_poly.entity_id
_entity_poly.type
_entity_poly.pdbx_seq_one_letter_code
_entity_poly.pdbx_strand_id
1 'polypeptide(L)'
;MVYRTRGNGIMKKYQNIKNFRLIDDPVSRGKTQAEINIGAYFLESEDGQDWYECQSLFSDDTAKIMYDPEGVIWGVVNQPVPQRGNTYAVSMLWPVNMSVAEIDAADCPDDCRGDGSWLYRDGKVLPVPVDYQAKAETTRQKLLNDADNAIKDWRTELTLGIISDENKAALILWMNYINVLKSLDLTDVSDEATFTAIRWPALPQ
;
A
#
# COMPACT_ATOMS: atom_id res chain seq x y z
N MET A 1 14.18 16.28 13.68
CA MET A 1 13.09 16.61 14.64
C MET A 1 12.18 17.68 14.05
N VAL A 2 10.88 17.64 14.34
CA VAL A 2 9.89 18.61 13.84
C VAL A 2 8.97 19.06 14.98
N TYR A 3 8.63 20.34 15.04
CA TYR A 3 7.66 20.89 16.00
C TYR A 3 6.31 21.09 15.32
N ARG A 4 5.22 20.68 15.97
CA ARG A 4 3.85 20.88 15.46
C ARG A 4 2.92 21.35 16.56
N THR A 5 1.97 22.21 16.20
CA THR A 5 0.98 22.78 17.10
C THR A 5 -0.27 21.90 17.14
N ARG A 6 -0.75 21.55 18.34
CA ARG A 6 -2.06 20.90 18.51
C ARG A 6 -3.20 21.89 18.24
N GLY A 7 -4.40 21.35 18.03
CA GLY A 7 -5.66 22.12 18.02
C GLY A 7 -5.94 22.91 19.32
N ASN A 8 -5.21 22.66 20.40
CA ASN A 8 -5.26 23.40 21.66
C ASN A 8 -4.09 24.39 21.87
N GLY A 9 -3.22 24.60 20.86
CA GLY A 9 -2.11 25.55 20.91
C GLY A 9 -0.81 25.04 21.54
N ILE A 10 -0.75 23.81 22.07
CA ILE A 10 0.48 23.25 22.64
C ILE A 10 1.41 22.75 21.53
N MET A 11 2.67 23.17 21.57
CA MET A 11 3.71 22.70 20.66
C MET A 11 4.25 21.36 21.14
N LYS A 12 4.00 20.27 20.40
CA LYS A 12 4.57 18.95 20.66
C LYS A 12 5.73 18.69 19.70
N LYS A 13 6.74 17.99 20.21
CA LYS A 13 7.95 17.61 19.48
C LYS A 13 7.74 16.22 18.91
N TYR A 14 8.00 16.05 17.61
CA TYR A 14 7.88 14.78 16.91
C TYR A 14 9.19 14.36 16.26
N GLN A 15 9.47 13.07 16.31
CA GLN A 15 10.56 12.49 15.56
C GLN A 15 10.23 12.40 14.07
N ASN A 16 11.27 12.61 13.27
CA ASN A 16 11.24 12.35 11.84
C ASN A 16 12.70 12.12 11.42
N ILE A 17 13.10 10.85 11.42
CA ILE A 17 14.47 10.41 11.16
C ILE A 17 14.47 9.79 9.77
N LYS A 18 15.41 10.23 8.94
CA LYS A 18 15.32 10.12 7.50
C LYS A 18 16.33 9.11 6.95
N ASN A 19 15.89 8.42 5.90
CA ASN A 19 16.74 7.71 4.95
C ASN A 19 17.75 6.76 5.61
N PHE A 20 17.22 5.80 6.38
CA PHE A 20 18.02 4.73 6.97
C PHE A 20 18.59 3.84 5.87
N ARG A 21 19.87 3.47 5.99
CA ARG A 21 20.57 2.53 5.11
C ARG A 21 21.12 1.36 5.91
N LEU A 22 21.26 0.20 5.25
CA LEU A 22 21.89 -0.97 5.83
C LEU A 22 23.39 -0.73 6.01
N ILE A 23 23.90 -1.07 7.19
CA ILE A 23 25.33 -1.03 7.52
C ILE A 23 25.71 -2.34 8.22
N ASP A 24 26.99 -2.71 8.10
CA ASP A 24 27.50 -3.93 8.69
C ASP A 24 27.78 -3.79 10.19
N ASP A 25 28.17 -2.61 10.66
CA ASP A 25 28.58 -2.36 12.05
C ASP A 25 27.81 -1.18 12.68
N PRO A 26 27.49 -1.21 13.98
CA PRO A 26 26.81 -0.11 14.66
C PRO A 26 27.61 1.19 14.58
N VAL A 27 26.90 2.32 14.53
CA VAL A 27 27.52 3.64 14.24
C VAL A 27 28.41 4.14 15.38
N SER A 28 27.95 4.01 16.63
CA SER A 28 28.51 4.65 17.82
C SER A 28 29.30 3.70 18.73
N ARG A 29 29.29 2.40 18.45
CA ARG A 29 29.83 1.35 19.33
C ARG A 29 30.24 0.09 18.56
N GLY A 30 31.00 -0.79 19.22
CA GLY A 30 31.25 -2.14 18.71
C GLY A 30 30.03 -3.07 18.84
N LYS A 31 30.05 -4.14 18.05
CA LYS A 31 29.08 -5.24 18.17
C LYS A 31 29.26 -5.98 19.49
N THR A 32 28.15 -6.34 20.12
CA THR A 32 28.13 -7.27 21.25
C THR A 32 28.30 -8.71 20.77
N GLN A 33 28.74 -9.60 21.65
CA GLN A 33 28.84 -11.03 21.30
C GLN A 33 27.49 -11.62 20.87
N ALA A 34 26.39 -11.16 21.47
CA ALA A 34 25.05 -11.60 21.11
C ALA A 34 24.68 -11.19 19.67
N GLU A 35 24.95 -9.95 19.28
CA GLU A 35 24.74 -9.45 17.92
C GLU A 35 25.60 -10.19 16.89
N ILE A 36 26.84 -10.50 17.24
CA ILE A 36 27.72 -11.33 16.40
C ILE A 36 27.13 -12.72 16.22
N ASN A 37 26.69 -13.36 17.32
CA ASN A 37 26.18 -14.74 17.29
C ASN A 37 24.94 -14.89 16.41
N ILE A 38 24.09 -13.86 16.32
CA ILE A 38 22.85 -13.89 15.52
C ILE A 38 23.03 -13.27 14.12
N GLY A 39 24.23 -12.76 13.79
CA GLY A 39 24.46 -12.06 12.53
C GLY A 39 23.60 -10.80 12.40
N ALA A 40 23.51 -9.99 13.45
CA ALA A 40 22.67 -8.80 13.46
C ALA A 40 23.09 -7.78 12.40
N TYR A 41 22.10 -7.21 11.72
CA TYR A 41 22.27 -6.07 10.81
C TYR A 41 21.92 -4.76 11.51
N PHE A 42 22.59 -3.69 11.09
CA PHE A 42 22.45 -2.35 11.64
C PHE A 42 21.92 -1.39 10.57
N LEU A 43 21.34 -0.28 11.04
CA LEU A 43 20.82 0.77 10.17
C LEU A 43 21.31 2.13 10.65
N GLU A 44 21.76 2.95 9.71
CA GLU A 44 22.20 4.33 9.94
C GLU A 44 21.30 5.29 9.18
N SER A 45 20.79 6.34 9.83
CA SER A 45 20.06 7.44 9.18
C SER A 45 20.97 8.36 8.37
N GLU A 46 20.40 9.22 7.52
CA GLU A 46 21.20 10.19 6.74
C GLU A 46 22.04 11.14 7.61
N ASP A 47 21.64 11.39 8.84
CA ASP A 47 22.34 12.23 9.82
C ASP A 47 23.23 11.42 10.79
N GLY A 48 23.48 10.14 10.48
CA GLY A 48 24.47 9.32 11.18
C GLY A 48 24.00 8.76 12.52
N GLN A 49 22.70 8.49 12.69
CA GLN A 49 22.16 7.89 13.91
C GLN A 49 21.88 6.40 13.72
N ASP A 50 22.21 5.60 14.75
CA ASP A 50 21.89 4.17 14.77
C ASP A 50 20.39 3.96 15.05
N TRP A 51 19.72 3.15 14.23
CA TRP A 51 18.28 2.88 14.37
C TRP A 51 17.89 2.33 15.73
N TYR A 52 18.67 1.41 16.30
CA TYR A 52 18.33 0.77 17.58
C TYR A 52 18.46 1.75 18.75
N GLU A 53 19.39 2.69 18.66
CA GLU A 53 19.50 3.80 19.63
C GLU A 53 18.36 4.80 19.44
N CYS A 54 17.99 5.10 18.20
CA CYS A 54 16.90 6.01 17.85
C CYS A 54 15.55 5.58 18.42
N GLN A 55 15.30 4.27 18.62
CA GLN A 55 14.00 3.79 19.13
C GLN A 55 13.61 4.45 20.46
N SER A 56 14.58 4.75 21.32
CA SER A 56 14.37 5.44 22.60
C SER A 56 13.95 6.92 22.47
N LEU A 57 14.14 7.52 21.29
CA LEU A 57 13.81 8.91 21.01
C LEU A 57 12.33 9.12 20.68
N PHE A 58 11.60 8.03 20.39
CA PHE A 58 10.19 8.04 20.04
C PHE A 58 9.32 7.90 21.29
N SER A 59 8.18 8.59 21.31
CA SER A 59 7.22 8.48 22.40
C SER A 59 6.47 7.16 22.37
N ASP A 60 6.06 6.64 23.52
CA ASP A 60 5.23 5.43 23.62
C ASP A 60 3.75 5.68 23.28
N ASP A 61 3.33 6.95 23.14
CA ASP A 61 1.92 7.39 22.99
C ASP A 61 1.54 7.96 21.61
N THR A 62 2.42 7.86 20.62
CA THR A 62 2.28 8.45 19.28
C THR A 62 2.25 7.38 18.19
N ALA A 63 1.58 7.62 17.07
CA ALA A 63 1.69 6.70 15.93
C ALA A 63 3.06 6.79 15.24
N LYS A 64 3.55 5.66 14.74
CA LYS A 64 4.83 5.54 14.01
C LYS A 64 4.56 5.22 12.55
N ILE A 65 5.17 6.00 11.67
CA ILE A 65 4.97 5.93 10.23
C ILE A 65 6.31 5.66 9.55
N MET A 66 6.44 4.51 8.91
CA MET A 66 7.60 4.13 8.09
C MET A 66 7.26 4.32 6.63
N TYR A 67 8.04 5.12 5.91
CA TYR A 67 7.74 5.52 4.54
C TYR A 67 8.99 5.57 3.66
N ASP A 68 8.80 5.38 2.36
CA ASP A 68 9.84 5.43 1.33
C ASP A 68 10.17 6.88 0.90
N PRO A 69 11.17 7.10 0.03
CA PRO A 69 11.54 8.45 -0.42
C PRO A 69 10.41 9.24 -1.09
N GLU A 70 9.45 8.55 -1.72
CA GLU A 70 8.27 9.14 -2.35
C GLU A 70 7.21 9.57 -1.32
N GLY A 71 7.32 9.08 -0.09
CA GLY A 71 6.37 9.32 1.00
C GLY A 71 5.37 8.18 1.19
N VAL A 72 5.44 7.10 0.42
CA VAL A 72 4.50 5.97 0.52
C VAL A 72 4.79 5.17 1.79
N ILE A 73 3.73 4.87 2.53
CA ILE A 73 3.78 4.21 3.83
C ILE A 73 3.84 2.69 3.64
N TRP A 74 4.89 2.08 4.19
CA TRP A 74 5.16 0.64 4.16
C TRP A 74 5.19 0.00 5.56
N GLY A 75 5.05 0.80 6.61
CA GLY A 75 4.89 0.31 7.97
C GLY A 75 4.17 1.33 8.84
N VAL A 76 3.28 0.85 9.68
CA VAL A 76 2.50 1.68 10.59
C VAL A 76 2.37 1.00 11.94
N VAL A 77 2.56 1.76 13.00
CA VAL A 77 2.19 1.38 14.37
C VAL A 77 1.26 2.47 14.88
N ASN A 78 -0.05 2.30 14.66
CA ASN A 78 -1.11 3.24 15.02
C ASN A 78 -2.01 2.73 16.14
N GLN A 79 -1.65 1.60 16.77
CA GLN A 79 -2.34 1.05 17.93
C GLN A 79 -1.32 0.56 18.97
N PRO A 80 -1.68 0.57 20.27
CA PRO A 80 -0.88 -0.06 21.31
C PRO A 80 -0.66 -1.55 21.06
N VAL A 81 0.55 -2.04 21.35
CA VAL A 81 0.95 -3.43 21.12
C VAL A 81 1.02 -4.15 22.46
N PRO A 82 0.06 -5.05 22.80
CA PRO A 82 0.01 -5.68 24.12
C PRO A 82 1.28 -6.45 24.48
N GLN A 83 1.91 -7.12 23.50
CA GLN A 83 3.14 -7.89 23.71
C GLN A 83 4.38 -7.02 23.96
N ARG A 84 4.26 -5.70 23.80
CA ARG A 84 5.36 -4.73 23.97
C ARG A 84 4.99 -3.64 24.99
N GLY A 85 4.34 -4.04 26.08
CA GLY A 85 4.01 -3.12 27.18
C GLY A 85 2.80 -2.22 26.90
N ASN A 86 1.97 -2.56 25.90
CA ASN A 86 0.81 -1.79 25.49
C ASN A 86 1.14 -0.35 25.07
N THR A 87 2.22 -0.19 24.29
CA THR A 87 2.68 1.09 23.73
C THR A 87 2.65 1.07 22.20
N TYR A 88 2.79 2.24 21.58
CA TYR A 88 2.96 2.39 20.13
C TYR A 88 4.41 2.05 19.72
N ALA A 89 4.73 0.76 19.81
CA ALA A 89 6.09 0.23 19.80
C ALA A 89 6.82 0.41 18.47
N VAL A 90 7.65 1.45 18.37
CA VAL A 90 8.51 1.74 17.20
C VAL A 90 9.45 0.58 16.84
N SER A 91 9.80 -0.26 17.82
CA SER A 91 10.60 -1.48 17.67
C SER A 91 9.98 -2.55 16.76
N MET A 92 8.74 -2.37 16.30
CA MET A 92 8.12 -3.21 15.27
C MET A 92 8.56 -2.84 13.84
N LEU A 93 9.23 -1.71 13.67
CA LEU A 93 9.69 -1.23 12.37
C LEU A 93 11.15 -1.61 12.12
N TRP A 94 11.47 -1.82 10.84
CA TRP A 94 12.83 -2.06 10.36
C TRP A 94 13.05 -1.28 9.06
N PRO A 95 13.44 0.01 9.14
CA PRO A 95 13.30 0.97 8.05
C PRO A 95 14.44 0.92 7.03
N VAL A 96 14.77 -0.25 6.48
CA VAL A 96 15.79 -0.35 5.42
C VAL A 96 15.39 0.51 4.21
N ASN A 97 16.25 1.45 3.81
CA ASN A 97 16.03 2.41 2.72
C ASN A 97 14.77 3.29 2.92
N MET A 98 14.35 3.49 4.16
CA MET A 98 13.13 4.20 4.51
C MET A 98 13.38 5.22 5.61
N SER A 99 12.39 6.07 5.85
CA SER A 99 12.35 7.04 6.93
C SER A 99 11.31 6.62 7.99
N VAL A 100 11.46 7.09 9.22
CA VAL A 100 10.47 6.88 10.30
C VAL A 100 10.07 8.21 10.91
N ALA A 101 8.77 8.50 10.87
CA ALA A 101 8.16 9.68 11.44
C ALA A 101 7.19 9.35 12.57
N GLU A 102 6.98 10.36 13.41
CA GLU A 102 6.03 10.35 14.51
C GLU A 102 4.91 11.36 14.24
N ILE A 103 3.68 10.94 14.56
CA ILE A 103 2.48 11.78 14.51
C ILE A 103 1.61 11.50 15.74
N ASP A 104 0.70 12.41 16.10
CA ASP A 104 -0.31 12.10 17.12
C ASP A 104 -1.19 10.95 16.62
N ALA A 105 -1.52 10.01 17.51
CA ALA A 105 -2.32 8.84 17.14
C ALA A 105 -3.69 9.22 16.56
N ALA A 106 -4.28 10.32 17.05
CA ALA A 106 -5.55 10.85 16.56
C ALA A 106 -5.48 11.43 15.13
N ASP A 107 -4.28 11.77 14.64
CA ASP A 107 -4.07 12.26 13.27
C ASP A 107 -3.77 11.10 12.29
N CYS A 108 -3.70 9.87 12.78
CA CYS A 108 -3.53 8.67 11.98
C CYS A 108 -4.91 8.03 11.72
N PRO A 109 -5.34 7.88 10.47
CA PRO A 109 -6.57 7.16 10.15
C PRO A 109 -6.57 5.73 10.71
N ASP A 110 -7.71 5.28 11.23
CA ASP A 110 -7.86 3.94 11.82
C ASP A 110 -7.57 2.81 10.81
N ASP A 111 -7.84 3.07 9.53
CA ASP A 111 -7.61 2.16 8.40
C ASP A 111 -6.26 2.38 7.69
N CYS A 112 -5.39 3.26 8.21
CA CYS A 112 -4.04 3.44 7.70
C CYS A 112 -3.25 2.13 7.73
N ARG A 113 -2.67 1.74 6.60
CA ARG A 113 -1.91 0.49 6.42
C ARG A 113 -0.55 0.74 5.78
N GLY A 114 0.40 -0.13 6.11
CA GLY A 114 1.72 -0.20 5.47
C GLY A 114 1.72 -1.06 4.20
N ASP A 115 0.72 -0.90 3.33
CA ASP A 115 0.54 -1.68 2.10
C ASP A 115 0.70 -0.85 0.82
N GLY A 116 1.19 0.39 0.97
CA GLY A 116 1.38 1.33 -0.14
C GLY A 116 0.13 2.13 -0.53
N SER A 117 -1.00 1.99 0.18
CA SER A 117 -2.21 2.78 -0.09
C SER A 117 -2.22 4.17 0.57
N TRP A 118 -1.21 4.48 1.38
CA TRP A 118 -1.12 5.73 2.14
C TRP A 118 0.19 6.47 1.91
N LEU A 119 0.15 7.80 2.03
CA LEU A 119 1.27 8.73 1.94
C LEU A 119 1.48 9.47 3.26
N TYR A 120 2.73 9.68 3.62
CA TYR A 120 3.15 10.63 4.64
C TYR A 120 3.71 11.90 3.97
N ARG A 121 3.08 13.05 4.23
CA ARG A 121 3.53 14.37 3.75
C ARG A 121 3.41 15.40 4.86
N ASP A 122 4.53 15.98 5.28
CA ASP A 122 4.59 17.10 6.23
C ASP A 122 3.82 16.88 7.54
N GLY A 123 3.82 15.65 8.05
CA GLY A 123 3.13 15.31 9.29
C GLY A 123 1.69 14.85 9.12
N LYS A 124 1.20 14.75 7.90
CA LYS A 124 -0.14 14.24 7.59
C LYS A 124 -0.03 12.87 6.92
N VAL A 125 -1.00 12.02 7.26
CA VAL A 125 -1.24 10.74 6.58
C VAL A 125 -2.42 10.96 5.63
N LEU A 126 -2.19 10.70 4.35
CA LEU A 126 -3.15 10.94 3.27
C LEU A 126 -3.30 9.67 2.45
N PRO A 127 -4.48 9.34 1.92
CA PRO A 127 -4.59 8.23 0.97
C PRO A 127 -3.76 8.56 -0.29
N VAL A 128 -3.12 7.56 -0.88
CA VAL A 128 -2.57 7.69 -2.24
C VAL A 128 -3.74 8.02 -3.17
N PRO A 129 -3.65 9.09 -3.99
CA PRO A 129 -4.68 9.39 -4.97
C PRO A 129 -4.87 8.21 -5.92
N VAL A 130 -6.10 7.68 -5.97
CA VAL A 130 -6.47 6.63 -6.91
C VAL A 130 -7.12 7.27 -8.12
N ASP A 131 -6.58 7.01 -9.30
CA ASP A 131 -7.27 7.31 -10.56
C ASP A 131 -8.34 6.25 -10.81
N TYR A 132 -9.56 6.51 -10.35
CA TYR A 132 -10.67 5.57 -10.47
C TYR A 132 -11.11 5.36 -11.92
N GLN A 133 -10.91 6.35 -12.79
CA GLN A 133 -11.17 6.21 -14.23
C GLN A 133 -10.20 5.18 -14.83
N ALA A 134 -8.90 5.35 -14.60
CA ALA A 134 -7.88 4.40 -15.07
C ALA A 134 -8.08 3.00 -14.47
N LYS A 135 -8.51 2.91 -13.21
CA LYS A 135 -8.82 1.64 -12.54
C LYS A 135 -10.03 0.93 -13.17
N ALA A 136 -11.10 1.66 -13.50
CA ALA A 136 -12.26 1.11 -14.19
C ALA A 136 -11.89 0.59 -15.58
N GLU A 137 -11.10 1.37 -16.32
CA GLU A 137 -10.62 0.98 -17.64
C GLU A 137 -9.72 -0.25 -17.62
N THR A 138 -8.81 -0.32 -16.66
CA THR A 138 -7.97 -1.51 -16.44
C THR A 138 -8.82 -2.74 -16.12
N THR A 139 -9.87 -2.59 -15.33
CA THR A 139 -10.81 -3.67 -15.01
C THR A 139 -11.56 -4.12 -16.27
N ARG A 140 -12.08 -3.19 -17.07
CA ARG A 140 -12.71 -3.49 -18.37
C ARG A 140 -11.77 -4.27 -19.28
N GLN A 141 -10.53 -3.82 -19.42
CA GLN A 141 -9.53 -4.48 -20.27
C GLN A 141 -9.21 -5.90 -19.78
N LYS A 142 -9.10 -6.10 -18.46
CA LYS A 142 -8.91 -7.43 -17.87
C LYS A 142 -10.07 -8.37 -18.22
N LEU A 143 -11.31 -7.92 -18.01
CA LEU A 143 -12.50 -8.72 -18.32
C LEU A 143 -12.63 -9.04 -19.83
N LEU A 144 -12.23 -8.11 -20.70
CA LEU A 144 -12.16 -8.34 -22.14
C LEU A 144 -11.11 -9.39 -22.51
N ASN A 145 -9.91 -9.30 -21.92
CA ASN A 145 -8.85 -10.28 -22.15
C ASN A 145 -9.26 -11.68 -21.67
N ASP A 146 -9.88 -11.78 -20.50
CA ASP A 146 -10.38 -13.03 -19.95
C ASP A 146 -11.46 -13.65 -20.87
N ALA A 147 -12.38 -12.83 -21.38
CA ALA A 147 -13.40 -13.28 -22.33
C ALA A 147 -12.82 -13.69 -23.68
N ASP A 148 -11.87 -12.92 -24.23
CA ASP A 148 -11.19 -13.26 -25.49
C ASP A 148 -10.41 -14.57 -25.37
N ASN A 149 -9.80 -14.83 -24.22
CA ASN A 149 -9.14 -16.11 -23.92
C ASN A 149 -10.15 -17.26 -23.86
N ALA A 150 -11.31 -17.06 -23.22
CA ALA A 150 -12.33 -18.11 -23.09
C ALA A 150 -12.88 -18.59 -24.44
N ILE A 151 -13.00 -17.69 -25.43
CA ILE A 151 -13.61 -18.00 -26.74
C ILE A 151 -12.62 -18.24 -27.88
N LYS A 152 -11.32 -18.18 -27.60
CA LYS A 152 -10.26 -18.24 -28.62
C LYS A 152 -10.36 -19.50 -29.50
N ASP A 153 -10.57 -20.65 -28.88
CA ASP A 153 -10.65 -21.93 -29.58
C ASP A 153 -11.94 -22.02 -30.41
N TRP A 154 -13.08 -21.63 -29.84
CA TRP A 154 -14.37 -21.60 -30.56
C TRP A 154 -14.35 -20.67 -31.78
N ARG A 155 -13.68 -19.51 -31.71
CA ARG A 155 -13.49 -18.63 -32.88
C ARG A 155 -12.69 -19.33 -33.98
N THR A 156 -11.71 -20.16 -33.60
CA THR A 156 -10.92 -20.97 -34.54
C THR A 156 -11.77 -22.09 -35.14
N GLU A 157 -12.52 -22.83 -34.32
CA GLU A 157 -13.46 -23.87 -34.76
C GLU A 157 -14.51 -23.32 -35.72
N LEU A 158 -15.06 -22.14 -35.42
CA LEU A 158 -16.04 -21.46 -36.29
C LEU A 158 -15.42 -21.10 -37.65
N THR A 159 -14.18 -20.58 -37.65
CA THR A 159 -13.46 -20.23 -38.87
C THR A 159 -13.17 -21.46 -39.74
N LEU A 160 -12.88 -22.60 -39.11
CA LEU A 160 -12.67 -23.88 -39.79
C LEU A 160 -13.98 -24.57 -40.21
N GLY A 161 -15.14 -24.08 -39.74
CA GLY A 161 -16.44 -24.69 -40.00
C GLY A 161 -16.70 -25.99 -39.22
N ILE A 162 -16.01 -26.21 -38.10
CA ILE A 162 -16.07 -27.45 -37.29
C ILE A 162 -16.68 -27.26 -35.89
N ILE A 163 -17.14 -26.04 -35.57
CA ILE A 163 -17.72 -25.72 -34.27
C ILE A 163 -19.01 -26.52 -34.01
N SER A 164 -19.18 -27.02 -32.78
CA SER A 164 -20.44 -27.66 -32.36
C SER A 164 -21.56 -26.64 -32.15
N ASP A 165 -22.82 -27.10 -32.14
CA ASP A 165 -23.97 -26.21 -31.87
C ASP A 165 -23.92 -25.62 -30.44
N GLU A 166 -23.42 -26.39 -29.47
CA GLU A 166 -23.23 -25.92 -28.09
C GLU A 166 -22.15 -24.84 -27.99
N ASN A 167 -20.96 -25.08 -28.56
CA ASN A 167 -19.87 -24.10 -28.58
C ASN A 167 -20.28 -22.83 -29.33
N LYS A 168 -21.07 -22.96 -30.39
CA LYS A 168 -21.59 -21.82 -31.15
C LYS A 168 -22.58 -21.00 -30.32
N ALA A 169 -23.48 -21.65 -29.57
CA ALA A 169 -24.39 -20.96 -28.66
C ALA A 169 -23.63 -20.22 -27.55
N ALA A 170 -22.63 -20.87 -26.94
CA ALA A 170 -21.76 -20.25 -25.94
C ALA A 170 -20.99 -19.06 -26.51
N LEU A 171 -20.40 -19.19 -27.71
CA LEU A 171 -19.70 -18.11 -28.40
C LEU A 171 -20.59 -16.87 -28.60
N ILE A 172 -21.86 -17.05 -28.93
CA ILE A 172 -22.82 -15.93 -29.05
C ILE A 172 -23.01 -15.22 -27.71
N LEU A 173 -23.19 -15.96 -26.61
CA LEU A 173 -23.35 -15.38 -25.27
C LEU A 173 -22.11 -14.58 -24.84
N TRP A 174 -20.92 -15.13 -25.07
CA TRP A 174 -19.66 -14.44 -24.79
C TRP A 174 -19.41 -13.22 -25.67
N MET A 175 -19.77 -13.27 -26.95
CA MET A 175 -19.69 -12.09 -27.83
C MET A 175 -20.65 -10.98 -27.37
N ASN A 176 -21.84 -11.32 -26.88
CA ASN A 176 -22.75 -10.36 -26.28
C ASN A 176 -22.16 -9.73 -25.01
N TYR A 177 -21.57 -10.54 -24.13
CA TYR A 177 -20.86 -10.06 -22.93
C TYR A 177 -19.72 -9.07 -23.29
N ILE A 178 -18.89 -9.40 -24.27
CA ILE A 178 -17.82 -8.52 -24.78
C ILE A 178 -18.38 -7.20 -25.31
N ASN A 179 -19.48 -7.25 -26.07
CA ASN A 179 -20.11 -6.05 -26.61
C ASN A 179 -20.66 -5.16 -25.48
N VAL A 180 -21.30 -5.75 -24.46
CA VAL A 180 -21.77 -5.01 -23.28
C VAL A 180 -20.60 -4.33 -22.59
N LEU A 181 -19.51 -5.06 -22.30
CA LEU A 181 -18.30 -4.50 -21.68
C LEU A 181 -17.73 -3.31 -22.47
N LYS A 182 -17.62 -3.43 -23.80
CA LYS A 182 -17.12 -2.35 -24.67
C LYS A 182 -18.03 -1.13 -24.68
N SER A 183 -19.33 -1.34 -24.51
CA SER A 183 -20.34 -0.27 -24.49
C SER A 183 -20.55 0.38 -23.13
N LEU A 184 -19.96 -0.15 -22.05
CA LEU A 184 -20.07 0.45 -20.71
C LEU A 184 -19.50 1.86 -20.73
N ASP A 185 -20.33 2.81 -20.30
CA ASP A 185 -19.90 4.18 -20.03
C ASP A 185 -19.20 4.23 -18.67
N LEU A 186 -17.93 4.66 -18.69
CA LEU A 186 -17.06 4.77 -17.52
C LEU A 186 -16.60 6.22 -17.30
N THR A 187 -17.17 7.18 -18.03
CA THR A 187 -16.71 8.58 -18.03
C THR A 187 -16.92 9.29 -16.69
N ASP A 188 -17.95 8.91 -15.93
CA ASP A 188 -18.28 9.51 -14.63
C ASP A 188 -17.58 8.85 -13.42
N VAL A 189 -16.70 7.87 -13.65
CA VAL A 189 -16.01 7.14 -12.58
C VAL A 189 -14.84 7.98 -12.05
N SER A 190 -15.11 8.73 -10.98
CA SER A 190 -14.16 9.72 -10.42
C SER A 190 -13.75 9.43 -8.97
N ASP A 191 -14.48 8.54 -8.29
CA ASP A 191 -14.26 8.19 -6.90
C ASP A 191 -14.62 6.72 -6.62
N GLU A 192 -14.43 6.28 -5.36
CA GLU A 192 -14.72 4.91 -4.96
C GLU A 192 -16.20 4.54 -5.05
N ALA A 193 -17.08 5.49 -4.74
CA ALA A 193 -18.52 5.27 -4.73
C ALA A 193 -19.03 5.01 -6.15
N THR A 194 -18.62 5.86 -7.10
CA THR A 194 -18.94 5.72 -8.53
C THR A 194 -18.31 4.46 -9.12
N PHE A 195 -17.07 4.13 -8.75
CA PHE A 195 -16.42 2.87 -9.16
C PHE A 195 -17.18 1.63 -8.68
N THR A 196 -17.61 1.62 -7.42
CA THR A 196 -18.31 0.48 -6.82
C THR A 196 -19.74 0.34 -7.34
N ALA A 197 -20.33 1.42 -7.85
CA ALA A 197 -21.64 1.42 -8.47
C ALA A 197 -21.66 0.84 -9.90
N ILE A 198 -20.48 0.64 -10.55
CA ILE A 198 -20.39 0.07 -11.90
C ILE A 198 -21.08 -1.29 -11.94
N ARG A 199 -22.04 -1.43 -12.86
CA ARG A 199 -22.76 -2.69 -13.11
C ARG A 199 -22.03 -3.51 -14.18
N TRP A 200 -20.99 -4.21 -13.76
CA TRP A 200 -20.29 -5.15 -14.63
C TRP A 200 -21.26 -6.27 -15.08
N PRO A 201 -21.27 -6.64 -16.38
CA PRO A 201 -22.11 -7.74 -16.85
C PRO A 201 -21.73 -9.05 -16.15
N ALA A 202 -22.71 -9.93 -15.92
CA ALA A 202 -22.45 -11.24 -15.36
C ALA A 202 -21.71 -12.13 -16.38
N LEU A 203 -20.84 -13.01 -15.87
CA LEU A 203 -20.17 -13.98 -16.73
C LEU A 203 -21.21 -14.90 -17.40
N PRO A 204 -21.07 -15.18 -18.71
CA PRO A 204 -21.89 -16.18 -19.38
C PRO A 204 -21.72 -17.57 -18.76
N GLN A 205 -22.80 -18.36 -18.76
CA GLN A 205 -22.79 -19.79 -18.40
C GLN A 205 -22.59 -20.66 -19.64
#